data_AF-K2EHV6-F1
#
_entry.id   AF-K2EHV6-F1
#
_cell.length_a   1.000
_cell.length_b   1.000
_cell.length_c   1.000
_cell.angle_alpha   90.00
_cell.angle_beta   90.00
_cell.angle_gamma   90.00
#
_symmetry.space_group_name_H-M   'P 1'
#
loop_
_entity.id
_entity.type
_entity.pdbx_description
1 polymer ?
#
loop_
_entity_poly.entity_id
_entity_poly.type
_entity_poly.pdbx_seq_one_letter_code
_entity_poly.pdbx_strand_id
1 'polypeptide(L)'
;MLSIHVRPPEIDDRQFSGHWEGDRIKGEGNSSAVGTLVECTSRLVMLVKLPVFKPASAANVLQAFTDKRLGIAQPMRLSMT
;
A
#
# COMPACT_ATOMS: atom_id res chain seq x y z
N MET A 1 15.73 0.49 -1.48
CA MET A 1 14.48 -0.20 -1.11
C MET A 1 14.84 -1.66 -0.83
N LEU A 2 14.34 -2.24 0.26
CA LEU A 2 14.61 -3.64 0.61
C LEU A 2 13.76 -4.55 -0.29
N SER A 3 14.31 -5.72 -0.66
CA SER A 3 13.60 -6.71 -1.47
C SER A 3 12.37 -7.25 -0.72
N ILE A 4 11.29 -7.58 -1.44
CA ILE A 4 10.13 -8.25 -0.82
C ILE A 4 10.48 -9.59 -0.18
N HIS A 5 11.57 -10.22 -0.64
CA HIS A 5 12.06 -11.49 -0.12
C HIS A 5 12.72 -11.37 1.26
N VAL A 6 13.03 -10.15 1.73
CA VAL A 6 13.61 -9.91 3.06
C VAL A 6 12.59 -9.40 4.07
N ARG A 7 11.28 -9.54 3.78
CA ARG A 7 10.23 -9.13 4.71
C ARG A 7 10.21 -10.03 5.97
N PRO A 8 9.76 -9.51 7.12
CA PRO A 8 9.60 -10.31 8.33
C PRO A 8 8.68 -11.52 8.08
N PRO A 9 9.00 -12.72 8.59
CA PRO A 9 8.20 -13.93 8.34
C PRO A 9 6.80 -13.86 8.98
N GLU A 10 6.62 -13.07 10.04
CA GLU A 10 5.34 -12.85 10.73
C GLU A 10 4.21 -12.32 9.82
N ILE A 11 4.56 -11.74 8.66
CA ILE A 11 3.58 -11.26 7.69
C ILE A 11 2.80 -12.40 7.01
N ASP A 12 3.43 -13.57 6.83
CA ASP A 12 2.86 -14.67 6.04
C ASP A 12 1.68 -15.31 6.76
N ASP A 13 1.73 -15.33 8.10
CA ASP A 13 0.67 -15.89 8.93
C ASP A 13 -0.52 -14.93 9.10
N ARG A 14 -0.35 -13.63 8.80
CA ARG A 14 -1.39 -12.59 8.89
C ARG A 14 -2.12 -12.57 10.25
N GLN A 15 -1.38 -12.85 11.32
CA GLN A 15 -1.92 -12.91 12.69
C GLN A 15 -1.87 -11.55 13.40
N PHE A 16 -0.99 -10.65 12.97
CA PHE A 16 -0.75 -9.36 13.62
C PHE A 16 -1.28 -8.20 12.78
N SER A 17 -2.04 -7.32 13.44
CA SER A 17 -2.49 -6.07 12.82
C SER A 17 -1.32 -5.14 12.52
N GLY A 18 -1.40 -4.43 11.41
CA GLY A 18 -0.41 -3.40 11.05
C GLY A 18 0.57 -3.81 9.96
N HIS A 19 0.39 -4.99 9.38
CA HIS A 19 0.97 -5.35 8.08
C HIS A 19 0.01 -4.97 6.96
N TRP A 20 0.53 -4.32 5.92
CA TRP A 20 -0.28 -3.80 4.82
C TRP A 20 0.21 -4.31 3.48
N GLU A 21 -0.73 -4.66 2.60
CA GLU A 21 -0.47 -4.93 1.19
C GLU A 21 -0.87 -3.72 0.35
N GLY A 22 0.03 -3.26 -0.50
CA GLY A 22 -0.20 -2.16 -1.44
C GLY A 22 -0.42 -2.66 -2.85
N ASP A 23 -1.56 -2.32 -3.45
CA ASP A 23 -1.84 -2.60 -4.87
C ASP A 23 -2.49 -1.39 -5.55
N ARG A 24 -2.64 -1.44 -6.86
CA ARG A 24 -3.25 -0.38 -7.67
C ARG A 24 -4.21 -0.96 -8.70
N ILE A 25 -5.36 -0.32 -8.79
CA ILE A 25 -6.35 -0.58 -9.84
C ILE A 25 -6.18 0.49 -10.91
N LYS A 26 -5.96 0.08 -12.15
CA LYS A 26 -5.82 0.98 -13.30
C LYS A 26 -7.14 1.06 -14.05
N GLY A 27 -7.53 2.27 -14.44
CA GLY A 27 -8.66 2.50 -15.32
C GLY A 27 -8.29 2.31 -16.79
N GLU A 28 -9.29 2.49 -17.65
CA GLU A 28 -9.20 2.31 -19.10
C GLU A 28 -8.00 3.05 -19.72
N GLY A 29 -7.26 2.38 -20.60
CA GLY A 29 -6.07 2.94 -21.24
C GLY A 29 -4.95 3.41 -20.28
N ASN A 30 -4.95 3.01 -19.00
CA ASN A 30 -4.10 3.57 -17.94
C ASN A 30 -4.27 5.09 -17.71
N SER A 31 -5.41 5.65 -18.12
CA SER A 31 -5.73 7.07 -18.01
C SER A 31 -5.95 7.53 -16.57
N SER A 32 -6.30 6.58 -15.68
CA SER A 32 -6.52 6.80 -14.26
C SER A 32 -6.01 5.59 -13.46
N ALA A 33 -5.78 5.80 -12.16
CA ALA A 33 -5.56 4.70 -11.23
C ALA A 33 -5.98 5.11 -9.82
N VAL A 34 -6.31 4.11 -8.99
CA VAL A 34 -6.49 4.25 -7.55
C VAL A 34 -5.58 3.26 -6.84
N GLY A 35 -4.98 3.69 -5.75
CA GLY A 35 -4.21 2.82 -4.87
C GLY A 35 -5.10 2.14 -3.83
N THR A 36 -4.72 0.95 -3.40
CA THR A 36 -5.37 0.19 -2.34
C THR A 36 -4.33 -0.22 -1.32
N LEU A 37 -4.55 0.16 -0.06
CA LEU A 37 -3.81 -0.37 1.08
C LEU A 37 -4.75 -1.29 1.86
N VAL A 38 -4.40 -2.57 1.96
CA VAL A 38 -5.20 -3.58 2.66
C VAL A 38 -4.45 -4.04 3.89
N GLU A 39 -5.07 -3.92 5.06
CA GLU A 39 -4.51 -4.46 6.31
C GLU A 39 -4.69 -5.99 6.33
N CYS A 40 -3.60 -6.73 6.48
CA CYS A 40 -3.57 -8.17 6.25
C CYS A 40 -4.47 -8.99 7.18
N THR A 41 -4.66 -8.52 8.43
CA THR A 41 -5.40 -9.25 9.46
C THR A 41 -6.90 -8.94 9.42
N SER A 42 -7.26 -7.67 9.53
CA SER A 42 -8.65 -7.18 9.58
C SER A 42 -9.31 -7.03 8.21
N ARG A 43 -8.53 -7.05 7.12
CA ARG A 43 -8.99 -6.75 5.76
C ARG A 43 -9.55 -5.34 5.59
N LEU A 44 -9.20 -4.42 6.48
CA LEU A 44 -9.51 -3.00 6.31
C LEU A 44 -8.86 -2.49 5.02
N VAL A 45 -9.67 -1.94 4.12
CA VAL A 45 -9.20 -1.36 2.86
C VAL A 45 -9.22 0.16 2.96
N MET A 46 -8.10 0.79 2.60
CA MET A 46 -8.02 2.22 2.36
C MET A 46 -7.75 2.51 0.89
N LEU A 47 -8.62 3.32 0.29
CA LEU A 47 -8.39 3.85 -1.04
C LEU A 47 -7.44 5.05 -0.99
N VAL A 48 -6.46 5.05 -1.88
CA VAL A 48 -5.43 6.07 -2.00
C VAL A 48 -5.61 6.79 -3.33
N LYS A 49 -5.88 8.09 -3.28
CA LYS A 49 -5.97 8.93 -4.46
C LYS A 49 -4.58 9.07 -5.08
N LEU A 50 -4.45 8.69 -6.35
CA LEU A 50 -3.23 8.89 -7.14
C LEU A 50 -3.32 10.20 -7.94
N PRO A 51 -2.19 10.86 -8.25
CA PRO A 51 -2.19 12.11 -9.02
C PRO A 51 -2.66 11.87 -10.46
N VAL A 52 -3.32 12.88 -11.05
CA VAL A 52 -3.84 12.79 -12.43
C VAL A 52 -2.73 12.63 -13.47
N PHE A 53 -1.60 13.28 -13.26
CA PHE A 53 -0.45 13.13 -14.15
C PHE A 53 0.30 11.82 -13.83
N LYS A 54 0.41 10.92 -14.82
CA LYS A 54 1.07 9.62 -14.69
C LYS A 54 0.65 8.85 -13.42
N PRO A 55 -0.65 8.56 -13.24
CA PRO A 55 -1.21 7.99 -12.02
C PRO A 55 -0.60 6.63 -11.67
N ALA A 56 -0.20 5.85 -12.69
CA ALA A 56 0.41 4.54 -12.54
C ALA A 56 1.95 4.55 -12.58
N SER A 57 2.62 5.69 -12.47
CA SER A 57 4.09 5.70 -12.35
C SER A 57 4.53 5.20 -10.97
N ALA A 58 5.65 4.48 -10.91
CA ALA A 58 6.17 3.92 -9.66
C ALA A 58 6.43 5.02 -8.61
N ALA A 59 6.99 6.16 -9.02
CA ALA A 59 7.25 7.29 -8.14
C ALA A 59 5.97 7.87 -7.51
N ASN A 60 4.93 8.08 -8.31
CA ASN A 60 3.67 8.64 -7.81
C ASN A 60 2.94 7.67 -6.87
N VAL A 61 2.97 6.38 -7.17
CA VAL A 61 2.38 5.36 -6.28
C VAL A 61 3.14 5.30 -4.95
N LEU A 62 4.47 5.25 -5.00
CA LEU A 62 5.31 5.20 -3.81
C LEU A 62 5.07 6.42 -2.90
N GLN A 63 5.03 7.62 -3.48
CA GLN A 63 4.77 8.85 -2.74
C GLN A 63 3.39 8.81 -2.08
N ALA A 64 2.35 8.51 -2.85
CA ALA A 64 0.98 8.47 -2.33
C ALA A 64 0.79 7.42 -1.22
N PHE A 65 1.44 6.26 -1.34
CA PHE A 65 1.38 5.21 -0.31
C PHE A 65 2.15 5.63 0.94
N THR A 66 3.30 6.28 0.76
CA THR A 66 4.08 6.81 1.88
C THR A 66 3.28 7.85 2.66
N ASP A 67 2.68 8.82 1.96
CA ASP A 67 1.85 9.86 2.56
C ASP A 67 0.67 9.26 3.32
N LYS A 68 -0.02 8.29 2.69
CA LYS A 68 -1.15 7.62 3.35
C LYS A 68 -0.69 6.80 4.55
N ARG A 69 0.42 6.08 4.44
CA ARG A 69 1.00 5.30 5.55
C ARG A 69 1.35 6.20 6.71
N LEU A 70 1.90 7.40 6.50
CA LEU A 70 2.22 8.33 7.58
C LEU A 70 1.00 8.78 8.39
N GLY A 71 -0.20 8.78 7.78
CA GLY A 71 -1.47 9.05 8.46
C GLY A 71 -2.02 7.88 9.29
N ILE A 72 -1.41 6.69 9.25
CA ILE A 72 -1.81 5.53 10.05
C ILE A 72 -1.17 5.64 11.46
N ALA A 73 -1.93 5.29 12.50
CA ALA A 73 -1.42 5.27 13.88
C ALA A 73 -0.14 4.44 13.99
N GLN A 74 0.85 4.89 14.78
CA GLN A 74 2.16 4.22 14.89
C GLN A 74 2.10 2.70 15.14
N PRO A 75 1.24 2.17 16.04
CA PRO A 75 1.15 0.73 16.28
C PRO A 75 0.70 -0.07 15.06
N MET A 76 0.01 0.58 14.11
CA MET A 76 -0.54 -0.03 12.90
C MET A 76 0.40 0.10 11.69
N ARG A 77 1.69 0.41 11.89
CA ARG A 77 2.66 0.66 10.80
C ARG A 77 3.84 -0.32 10.76
N LEU A 78 3.60 -1.62 10.98
CA LEU A 78 4.66 -2.64 11.02
C LEU A 78 5.35 -2.78 9.66
N SER A 79 4.67 -3.33 8.64
CA SER A 79 5.23 -3.51 7.30
C SER A 79 4.27 -3.07 6.20
N MET A 80 4.83 -2.84 5.02
CA MET A 80 4.06 -2.59 3.79
C MET A 80 4.77 -3.33 2.66
N THR A 81 4.06 -4.22 2.00
CA THR A 81 4.55 -5.03 0.87
C THR A 81 3.81 -4.71 -0.41
#